data_AF-C1DH99-F1
#
_entry.id   AF-C1DH99-F1
#
_cell.length_a   1.000
_cell.length_b   1.000
_cell.length_c   1.000
_cell.angle_alpha   90.00
_cell.angle_beta   90.00
_cell.angle_gamma   90.00
#
_symmetry.space_group_name_H-M   'P 1'
#
loop_
_entity.id
_entity.type
_entity.pdbx_description
1 polymer ?
#
loop_
_entity_poly.entity_id
_entity_poly.type
_entity_poly.pdbx_seq_one_letter_code
_entity_poly.pdbx_strand_id
1 'polypeptide(L)' 'MKSRGIVNATRRLIGARKLGSATLLGKAEEEARHALTHARAWIERTNPRDEEAQQNFRTVVAATEDLERALLEGGAGA' A
#
# COMPACT_ATOMS: atom_id res chain seq x y z
N MET A 1 4.61 8.66 9.64
CA MET A 1 3.50 8.14 8.82
C MET A 1 2.77 7.05 9.60
N LYS A 2 1.48 6.80 9.32
CA LYS A 2 0.71 5.68 9.90
C LYS A 2 0.40 4.66 8.80
N SER A 3 0.50 3.37 9.09
CA SER A 3 0.24 2.28 8.14
C SER A 3 -1.22 2.17 7.67
N ARG A 4 -2.17 2.72 8.44
CA ARG A 4 -3.62 2.63 8.15
C ARG A 4 -4.01 3.08 6.74
N GLY A 5 -3.37 4.13 6.21
CA GLY A 5 -3.65 4.61 4.85
C GLY A 5 -3.26 3.57 3.79
N ILE A 6 -2.10 2.94 3.97
CA ILE A 6 -1.57 1.89 3.09
C ILE A 6 -2.48 0.67 3.12
N VAL A 7 -2.83 0.19 4.33
CA VAL A 7 -3.74 -0.95 4.52
C VAL A 7 -5.11 -0.71 3.89
N ASN A 8 -5.64 0.50 3.99
CA ASN A 8 -6.92 0.85 3.38
C ASN A 8 -6.83 0.84 1.84
N ALA A 9 -5.74 1.34 1.27
CA ALA A 9 -5.51 1.27 -0.17
C ALA A 9 -5.44 -0.19 -0.65
N THR A 10 -4.71 -1.06 0.07
CA THR A 10 -4.63 -2.51 -0.22
C THR A 10 -6.02 -3.15 -0.21
N ARG A 11 -6.81 -2.90 0.84
CA ARG A 11 -8.18 -3.46 0.97
C ARG A 11 -9.12 -2.98 -0.14
N ARG A 12 -9.04 -1.70 -0.50
CA ARG A 12 -9.84 -1.13 -1.59
C ARG A 12 -9.49 -1.76 -2.93
N LEU A 13 -8.20 -1.93 -3.21
CA LEU A 13 -7.72 -2.59 -4.42
C LEU A 13 -8.25 -4.03 -4.53
N ILE A 14 -8.06 -4.83 -3.47
CA ILE A 14 -8.57 -6.21 -3.42
C ILE A 14 -10.10 -6.25 -3.56
N GLY A 15 -10.80 -5.34 -2.88
CA GLY A 15 -12.26 -5.24 -2.96
C GLY A 15 -12.74 -4.88 -4.37
N ALA A 16 -12.12 -3.89 -5.01
CA ALA A 16 -12.47 -3.46 -6.36
C ALA A 16 -12.28 -4.59 -7.38
N ARG A 17 -11.21 -5.40 -7.25
CA ARG A 17 -11.00 -6.59 -8.09
C ARG A 17 -12.11 -7.61 -7.93
N LYS A 18 -12.51 -7.91 -6.69
CA LYS A 18 -13.60 -8.86 -6.41
C LYS A 18 -14.94 -8.41 -6.99
N LEU A 19 -15.16 -7.10 -7.08
CA LEU A 19 -16.37 -6.52 -7.67
C LEU A 19 -16.36 -6.52 -9.20
N GLY A 20 -15.19 -6.66 -9.84
CA GLY A 20 -15.05 -6.72 -11.31
C GLY A 20 -15.40 -5.43 -12.06
N SER A 21 -15.63 -4.31 -11.36
CA SER A 21 -15.92 -3.03 -11.99
C SER A 21 -14.62 -2.35 -12.43
N ALA A 22 -14.45 -2.16 -13.75
CA ALA A 22 -13.28 -1.50 -14.34
C ALA A 22 -13.06 -0.09 -13.77
N THR A 23 -14.13 0.69 -13.56
CA THR A 23 -14.04 2.04 -12.98
C THR A 23 -13.55 2.01 -11.54
N LEU A 24 -14.09 1.11 -10.71
CA LEU A 24 -13.65 0.99 -9.31
C LEU A 24 -12.22 0.47 -9.23
N LEU A 25 -11.84 -0.46 -10.11
CA LEU A 25 -10.50 -1.00 -10.18
C LEU A 25 -9.49 0.08 -10.57
N GLY A 26 -9.74 0.83 -11.64
CA GLY A 26 -8.85 1.91 -12.07
C GLY A 26 -8.62 2.96 -10.98
N LYS A 27 -9.68 3.38 -10.29
CA LYS A 27 -9.57 4.30 -9.16
C LYS A 27 -8.78 3.70 -7.99
N ALA A 28 -9.06 2.44 -7.63
CA ALA A 28 -8.36 1.79 -6.53
C ALA A 28 -6.87 1.56 -6.83
N GLU A 29 -6.51 1.29 -8.09
CA GLU A 29 -5.12 1.20 -8.52
C GLU A 29 -4.40 2.54 -8.47
N GLU A 30 -5.05 3.62 -8.90
CA GLU A 30 -4.49 4.98 -8.78
C GLU A 30 -4.23 5.34 -7.31
N GLU A 31 -5.23 5.14 -6.44
CA GLU A 31 -5.09 5.34 -5.00
C GLU A 31 -3.96 4.49 -4.41
N ALA A 32 -3.86 3.22 -4.82
CA ALA A 32 -2.80 2.30 -4.40
C ALA A 32 -1.41 2.74 -4.88
N ARG A 33 -1.27 3.18 -6.14
CA ARG A 33 -0.01 3.69 -6.68
C ARG A 33 0.45 4.95 -5.92
N HIS A 34 -0.46 5.88 -5.65
CA HIS A 34 -0.15 7.08 -4.86
C HIS A 34 0.28 6.74 -3.43
N ALA A 35 -0.46 5.85 -2.76
CA ALA A 35 -0.11 5.39 -1.42
C ALA A 35 1.26 4.70 -1.38
N LEU A 36 1.58 3.87 -2.38
CA LEU A 36 2.86 3.18 -2.49
C LEU A 36 4.02 4.17 -2.68
N THR A 37 3.89 5.15 -3.59
CA THR A 37 4.90 6.19 -3.79
C THR A 37 5.17 6.96 -2.50
N HIS A 38 4.12 7.37 -1.78
CA HIS A 38 4.27 8.09 -0.52
C HIS A 38 4.93 7.23 0.56
N ALA A 39 4.57 5.95 0.64
CA ALA A 39 5.13 5.03 1.62
C ALA A 39 6.62 4.78 1.37
N ARG A 40 7.02 4.52 0.12
CA ARG A 40 8.43 4.35 -0.27
C ARG A 40 9.26 5.58 0.05
N ALA A 41 8.80 6.76 -0.36
CA ALA A 41 9.48 8.02 -0.05
C ALA A 41 9.56 8.29 1.46
N TRP A 42 8.61 7.78 2.25
CA TRP A 42 8.69 7.86 3.71
C TRP A 42 9.71 6.87 4.28
N ILE A 43 9.75 5.63 3.79
CA ILE A 43 10.70 4.60 4.22
C ILE A 43 12.14 5.06 3.94
N GLU A 44 12.42 5.53 2.72
CA GLU A 44 13.76 5.97 2.30
C GLU A 44 14.36 7.07 3.19
N ARG A 45 13.52 7.99 3.67
CA ARG A 45 13.96 9.12 4.50
C ARG A 45 13.90 8.85 6.01
N THR A 46 13.27 7.76 6.45
CA THR A 46 13.01 7.53 7.87
C THR A 46 14.13 6.73 8.51
N ASN A 47 14.68 7.28 9.60
CA ASN A 47 15.66 6.60 10.45
C ASN A 47 15.12 6.47 11.89
N PRO A 48 14.49 5.34 12.26
CA PRO A 48 13.90 5.15 13.58
C PRO A 48 14.98 4.99 14.67
N ARG A 49 14.82 5.68 15.81
CA ARG A 49 15.85 5.74 16.87
C ARG A 49 15.47 5.02 18.16
N ASP A 50 14.18 4.89 18.43
CA ASP A 50 13.64 4.19 19.60
C ASP A 50 12.78 2.98 19.19
N GLU A 51 12.45 2.13 20.16
CA GLU A 51 11.73 0.88 19.92
C GLU A 51 10.33 1.11 19.32
N GLU A 52 9.62 2.15 19.76
CA GLU A 52 8.29 2.50 19.25
C GLU A 52 8.39 2.93 17.78
N ALA A 53 9.34 3.80 17.44
CA ALA A 53 9.62 4.25 16.10
C ALA A 53 10.05 3.09 15.19
N GLN A 54 10.87 2.17 15.70
CA GLN A 54 11.26 0.95 14.97
C GLN A 54 10.05 0.05 14.71
N GLN A 55 9.17 -0.13 15.70
CA GLN A 55 7.96 -0.93 15.54
C GLN A 55 7.01 -0.31 14.51
N ASN A 56 6.81 1.02 14.56
CA ASN A 56 6.04 1.72 13.55
C ASN A 56 6.67 1.62 12.16
N PHE A 57 8.00 1.77 12.06
CA PHE A 57 8.73 1.61 10.80
C PHE A 57 8.51 0.21 10.20
N ARG A 58 8.72 -0.86 10.98
CA ARG A 58 8.44 -2.25 10.56
C ARG A 58 7.00 -2.43 10.09
N THR A 59 6.04 -1.85 10.81
CA THR A 59 4.62 -1.93 10.46
C THR A 59 4.31 -1.23 9.13
N VAL A 60 4.95 -0.09 8.86
CA VAL A 60 4.80 0.62 7.59
C VAL A 60 5.48 -0.13 6.44
N VAL A 61 6.67 -0.70 6.66
CA VAL A 61 7.37 -1.53 5.66
C VAL A 61 6.51 -2.73 5.26
N ALA A 62 6.03 -3.51 6.23
CA ALA A 62 5.19 -4.68 5.96
C ALA A 62 3.91 -4.31 5.18
N ALA A 63 3.22 -3.23 5.59
CA ALA A 63 2.03 -2.78 4.87
C ALA A 63 2.35 -2.32 3.43
N THR A 64 3.55 -1.76 3.21
CA THR A 64 4.01 -1.31 1.88
C THR A 64 4.26 -2.50 0.97
N GLU A 65 4.92 -3.54 1.48
CA GLU A 65 5.16 -4.80 0.76
C GLU A 65 3.84 -5.51 0.40
N ASP A 66 2.86 -5.50 1.30
CA ASP A 66 1.52 -6.03 1.03
C ASP A 66 0.80 -5.27 -0.09
N LEU A 67 0.89 -3.93 -0.08
CA LEU A 67 0.30 -3.09 -1.13
C LEU A 67 0.98 -3.32 -2.48
N GLU A 68 2.31 -3.44 -2.50
CA GLU A 68 3.08 -3.74 -3.69
C GLU A 68 2.71 -5.11 -4.28
N ARG A 69 2.67 -6.15 -3.45
CA ARG A 69 2.21 -7.49 -3.87
C ARG A 69 0.81 -7.45 -4.44
N ALA A 70 -0.11 -6.77 -3.76
CA ALA A 70 -1.46 -6.61 -4.26
C ALA A 70 -1.44 -5.94 -5.64
N LEU A 71 -0.70 -4.85 -5.86
CA LEU A 71 -0.60 -4.21 -7.19
C LEU A 71 -0.09 -5.17 -8.27
N LEU A 72 0.96 -5.95 -7.99
CA LEU A 72 1.54 -6.92 -8.93
C LEU A 72 0.57 -8.04 -9.32
N GLU A 73 -0.19 -8.58 -8.37
CA GLU A 73 -1.18 -9.64 -8.63
C GLU A 73 -2.27 -9.22 -9.62
N GLY A 74 -2.58 -7.92 -9.73
CA GLY A 74 -3.56 -7.42 -10.69
C GLY A 74 -3.00 -7.21 -12.09
N GLY A 75 -1.69 -7.02 -12.23
CA GLY A 75 -1.02 -6.86 -13.52
C GLY A 75 -0.69 -8.18 -14.20
N ALA A 76 -0.59 -9.28 -13.44
CA ALA A 76 -0.26 -10.61 -13.97
C ALA A 76 -1.44 -11.33 -14.67
N GLY A 77 -2.62 -10.70 -14.72
CA GLY A 77 -3.84 -11.25 -15.33
C GLY A 77 -4.41 -10.44 -16.49
N ALA A 78 -3.64 -9.50 -17.05
CA ALA A 78 -4.03 -8.69 -18.22
C ALA A 78 -3.33 -9.16 -19.50
#